data_AF-A0A0B7NWQ2-F1
#
_entry.id   AF-A0A0B7NWQ2-F1
#
_cell.length_a   1.000
_cell.length_b   1.000
_cell.length_c   1.000
_cell.angle_alpha   90.00
_cell.angle_beta   90.00
_cell.angle_gamma   90.00
#
_symmetry.space_group_name_H-M   'P 1'
#
loop_
_entity.id
_entity.type
_entity.pdbx_description
1 polymer ?
#
loop_
_entity_poly.entity_id
_entity_poly.type
_entity_poly.pdbx_seq_one_letter_code
_entity_poly.pdbx_strand_id
1 'polypeptide(L)'
;MDNENASMIASRLFQRIAYSVIHSPSEAHLDKDFVASLYDKCKNNGKIKKLIGNLLHLFGDDMEMAIISNSILNNQILQHMAAIMSSDISKVNETVALRIQKQLRTY
;
A
#
# COMPACT_ATOMS: atom_id res chain seq x y z
N MET A 1 -6.47 -17.36 -3.61
CA MET A 1 -6.70 -16.33 -4.65
C MET A 1 -6.97 -14.93 -4.08
N ASP A 2 -7.27 -14.82 -2.79
CA ASP A 2 -7.85 -13.60 -2.21
C ASP A 2 -6.85 -12.61 -1.59
N ASN A 3 -5.64 -13.07 -1.24
CA ASN A 3 -4.60 -12.23 -0.62
C ASN A 3 -3.90 -11.31 -1.64
N GLU A 4 -3.69 -11.79 -2.87
CA GLU A 4 -2.98 -11.06 -3.93
C GLU A 4 -3.68 -9.75 -4.30
N ASN A 5 -5.03 -9.75 -4.34
CA ASN A 5 -5.80 -8.54 -4.60
C ASN A 5 -5.63 -7.50 -3.49
N ALA A 6 -5.55 -7.93 -2.23
CA ALA A 6 -5.36 -7.03 -1.10
C ALA A 6 -3.96 -6.39 -1.10
N SER A 7 -2.92 -7.19 -1.34
CA SER A 7 -1.55 -6.68 -1.44
C SER A 7 -1.36 -5.75 -2.64
N MET A 8 -2.01 -6.02 -3.78
CA MET A 8 -2.03 -5.08 -4.91
C MET A 8 -2.69 -3.75 -4.54
N ILE A 9 -3.81 -3.77 -3.81
CA ILE A 9 -4.49 -2.55 -3.34
C ILE A 9 -3.59 -1.75 -2.40
N ALA A 10 -2.94 -2.41 -1.44
CA ALA A 10 -1.99 -1.77 -0.55
C ALA A 10 -0.79 -1.18 -1.30
N SER A 11 -0.27 -1.87 -2.33
CA SER A 11 0.80 -1.32 -3.19
C SER A 11 0.41 -0.01 -3.86
N ARG A 12 -0.88 0.18 -4.23
CA ARG A 12 -1.35 1.46 -4.80
C ARG A 12 -1.33 2.59 -3.78
N LEU A 13 -1.60 2.30 -2.50
CA LEU A 13 -1.44 3.28 -1.42
C LEU A 13 0.03 3.70 -1.30
N PHE A 14 0.95 2.73 -1.22
CA PHE A 14 2.39 3.01 -1.18
C PHE A 14 2.87 3.79 -2.40
N GLN A 15 2.39 3.45 -3.60
CA GLN A 15 2.70 4.18 -4.82
C GLN A 15 2.24 5.64 -4.75
N ARG A 16 1.00 5.90 -4.28
CA ARG A 16 0.47 7.27 -4.14
C ARG A 16 1.28 8.08 -3.14
N ILE A 17 1.62 7.48 -2.00
CA ILE A 17 2.46 8.09 -0.96
C ILE A 17 3.86 8.42 -1.52
N ALA A 18 4.52 7.44 -2.13
CA ALA A 18 5.86 7.62 -2.71
C ALA A 18 5.85 8.70 -3.80
N TYR A 19 4.85 8.67 -4.68
CA TYR A 19 4.69 9.70 -5.73
C TYR A 19 4.57 11.09 -5.11
N SER A 20 3.67 11.28 -4.14
CA SER A 20 3.42 12.56 -3.49
C SER A 20 4.67 13.10 -2.79
N VAL A 21 5.37 12.24 -2.03
CA VAL A 21 6.60 12.60 -1.31
C VAL A 21 7.74 12.94 -2.26
N ILE A 22 7.91 12.21 -3.37
CA ILE A 22 8.99 12.44 -4.33
C ILE A 22 8.77 13.72 -5.14
N HIS A 23 7.53 13.99 -5.57
CA HIS A 23 7.23 15.12 -6.46
C HIS A 23 7.11 16.44 -5.70
N SER A 24 6.42 16.45 -4.56
CA SER A 24 6.12 17.67 -3.81
C SER A 24 6.15 17.41 -2.29
N PRO A 25 7.34 17.24 -1.68
CA PRO A 25 7.45 16.86 -0.26
C PRO A 25 6.72 17.79 0.70
N SER A 26 6.79 19.11 0.49
CA SER A 26 6.16 20.13 1.35
C SER A 26 4.63 20.14 1.27
N GLU A 27 4.08 19.58 0.20
CA GLU A 27 2.64 19.50 -0.05
C GLU A 27 2.14 18.06 0.02
N ALA A 28 2.95 17.13 0.53
CA ALA A 28 2.64 15.70 0.49
C ALA A 28 1.52 15.34 1.48
N HIS A 29 0.31 15.22 0.97
CA HIS A 29 -0.89 14.82 1.69
C HIS A 29 -1.48 13.52 1.11
N LEU A 30 -2.13 12.77 1.98
CA LEU A 30 -2.97 11.65 1.62
C LEU A 30 -4.43 12.08 1.66
N ASP A 31 -5.16 11.77 0.61
CA ASP A 31 -6.57 12.12 0.45
C ASP A 31 -7.47 11.00 0.99
N LYS A 32 -8.50 11.36 1.75
CA LYS A 32 -9.42 10.43 2.41
C LYS A 32 -10.27 9.65 1.40
N ASP A 33 -10.74 10.31 0.34
CA ASP A 33 -11.59 9.69 -0.68
C ASP A 33 -10.81 8.63 -1.46
N PHE A 34 -9.53 8.89 -1.75
CA PHE A 34 -8.63 7.91 -2.32
C PHE A 34 -8.51 6.68 -1.42
N VAL A 35 -8.28 6.86 -0.12
CA VAL A 35 -8.19 5.75 0.85
C VAL A 35 -9.51 5.00 0.96
N ALA A 36 -10.65 5.70 0.96
CA ALA A 36 -11.99 5.09 0.98
C ALA A 36 -12.21 4.22 -0.26
N SER A 37 -11.80 4.72 -1.43
CA SER A 37 -11.86 3.95 -2.67
C SER A 37 -11.03 2.66 -2.63
N LEU A 38 -9.91 2.65 -1.90
CA LEU A 38 -9.11 1.44 -1.70
C LEU A 38 -9.80 0.46 -0.75
N TYR A 39 -10.44 0.98 0.31
CA TYR A 39 -11.22 0.18 1.26
C TYR A 39 -12.35 -0.59 0.56
N ASP A 40 -13.09 0.08 -0.31
CA ASP A 40 -14.21 -0.51 -1.06
C ASP A 40 -13.74 -1.57 -2.06
N LYS A 41 -12.55 -1.38 -2.64
CA LYS A 41 -11.92 -2.36 -3.54
C LYS A 41 -11.43 -3.61 -2.81
N CYS A 42 -11.20 -3.53 -1.50
CA CYS A 42 -10.89 -4.70 -0.69
C CYS A 42 -12.17 -5.53 -0.49
N LYS A 43 -12.33 -6.58 -1.30
CA LYS A 43 -13.50 -7.48 -1.23
C LYS A 43 -13.60 -8.26 0.08
N ASN A 44 -12.48 -8.51 0.75
CA ASN A 44 -12.42 -9.37 1.93
C ASN A 44 -12.04 -8.59 3.19
N ASN A 45 -12.56 -9.02 4.34
CA ASN A 45 -12.26 -8.47 5.67
C ASN A 45 -10.88 -8.92 6.23
N GLY A 46 -9.89 -9.01 5.34
CA GLY A 46 -8.52 -9.40 5.68
C GLY A 46 -7.75 -8.31 6.41
N LYS A 47 -6.51 -8.63 6.82
CA LYS A 47 -5.64 -7.73 7.61
C LYS A 47 -5.41 -6.38 6.92
N ILE A 48 -5.19 -6.38 5.61
CA ILE A 48 -5.02 -5.13 4.83
C ILE A 48 -6.28 -4.27 4.88
N LYS A 49 -7.47 -4.83 4.66
CA LYS A 49 -8.73 -4.06 4.73
C LYS A 49 -8.94 -3.44 6.12
N LYS A 50 -8.61 -4.18 7.18
CA LYS A 50 -8.65 -3.66 8.55
C LYS A 50 -7.68 -2.49 8.73
N LEU A 51 -6.46 -2.58 8.21
CA LEU A 51 -5.48 -1.49 8.27
C LEU A 51 -5.92 -0.27 7.45
N ILE A 52 -6.56 -0.46 6.29
CA ILE A 52 -7.16 0.65 5.52
C ILE A 52 -8.33 1.27 6.32
N GLY A 53 -9.16 0.47 6.99
CA GLY A 53 -10.21 0.98 7.87
C GLY A 53 -9.66 1.80 9.05
N ASN A 54 -8.59 1.31 9.70
CA ASN A 54 -7.89 2.06 10.73
C ASN A 54 -7.31 3.37 10.19
N LEU A 55 -6.76 3.34 8.97
CA LEU A 55 -6.29 4.55 8.29
C LEU A 55 -7.41 5.55 8.05
N LEU A 56 -8.60 5.11 7.61
CA LEU A 56 -9.77 5.99 7.48
C LEU A 56 -10.19 6.62 8.81
N HIS A 57 -10.09 5.88 9.91
CA HIS A 57 -10.35 6.42 11.24
C HIS A 57 -9.33 7.49 11.67
N LEU A 58 -8.07 7.37 11.23
CA LEU A 58 -7.03 8.36 11.54
C LEU A 58 -7.30 9.72 10.90
N PHE A 59 -8.08 9.80 9.83
CA PHE A 59 -8.50 11.09 9.26
C PHE A 59 -9.46 11.85 10.16
N GLY A 60 -10.21 11.18 11.04
CA GLY A 60 -11.28 11.84 11.79
C GLY A 60 -12.26 12.56 10.87
N ASP A 61 -12.46 13.85 11.09
CA ASP A 61 -13.31 14.73 10.27
C ASP A 61 -12.55 15.39 9.11
N ASP A 62 -11.22 15.30 9.08
CA ASP A 62 -10.40 15.89 8.03
C ASP A 62 -10.52 15.12 6.71
N MET A 63 -10.32 15.82 5.59
CA MET A 63 -10.31 15.24 4.24
C MET A 63 -8.90 14.86 3.77
N GLU A 64 -7.88 15.45 4.38
CA GLU A 64 -6.49 15.26 4.00
C GLU A 64 -5.63 15.03 5.25
N MET A 65 -4.55 14.27 5.07
CA MET A 65 -3.61 13.97 6.13
C MET A 65 -2.18 14.16 5.65
N ALA A 66 -1.38 14.94 6.37
CA ALA A 66 0.04 15.08 6.08
C ALA A 66 0.76 13.72 6.14
N ILE A 67 1.58 13.43 5.13
CA ILE A 67 2.34 12.19 5.04
C ILE A 67 3.65 12.28 5.84
N ILE A 68 4.40 13.37 5.63
CA ILE A 68 5.69 13.59 6.29
C ILE A 68 5.46 13.99 7.76
N SER A 69 6.33 13.53 8.65
CA SER A 69 6.25 13.76 10.10
C SER A 69 5.01 13.18 10.79
N ASN A 70 4.22 12.37 10.09
CA ASN A 70 3.07 11.67 10.66
C ASN A 70 3.49 10.30 11.22
N SER A 71 3.93 10.28 12.48
CA SER A 71 4.43 9.06 13.14
C SER A 71 3.35 7.99 13.30
N ILE A 72 2.08 8.38 13.45
CA ILE A 72 0.96 7.44 13.61
C ILE A 72 0.72 6.70 12.29
N LEU A 73 0.60 7.43 11.17
CA LEU A 73 0.51 6.84 9.83
C LEU A 73 1.68 5.88 9.57
N ASN A 74 2.90 6.35 9.81
CA ASN A 74 4.10 5.58 9.51
C ASN A 74 4.22 4.31 10.35
N ASN A 75 4.09 4.42 11.67
CA ASN A 75 4.39 3.31 12.58
C ASN A 75 3.21 2.36 12.79
N GLN A 76 1.97 2.85 12.81
CA GLN A 76 0.82 2.01 13.14
C GLN A 76 0.15 1.39 11.90
N ILE A 77 0.26 2.06 10.76
CA ILE A 77 -0.40 1.64 9.51
C ILE A 77 0.63 1.13 8.50
N LEU A 78 1.53 2.00 8.03
CA LEU A 78 2.39 1.68 6.89
C LEU A 78 3.38 0.55 7.21
N GLN A 79 4.02 0.57 8.38
CA GLN A 79 4.92 -0.53 8.80
C GLN A 79 4.18 -1.88 8.89
N HIS A 80 2.98 -1.91 9.46
CA HIS A 80 2.19 -3.13 9.56
C HIS A 80 1.70 -3.63 8.19
N MET A 81 1.28 -2.73 7.29
CA MET A 81 0.94 -3.11 5.92
C MET A 81 2.15 -3.70 5.20
N ALA A 82 3.32 -3.06 5.29
CA ALA A 82 4.55 -3.54 4.67
C ALA A 82 4.94 -4.94 5.18
N ALA A 83 4.82 -5.19 6.49
CA ALA A 83 5.09 -6.51 7.07
C ALA A 83 4.17 -7.61 6.51
N ILE A 84 2.88 -7.31 6.32
CA ILE A 84 1.92 -8.26 5.72
C ILE A 84 2.28 -8.53 4.26
N MET A 85 2.60 -7.48 3.51
CA MET A 85 2.88 -7.55 2.07
C MET A 85 4.24 -8.20 1.75
N SER A 86 5.18 -8.22 2.70
CA SER A 86 6.55 -8.70 2.47
C SER A 86 6.59 -10.09 1.83
N SER A 87 5.75 -11.01 2.30
CA SER A 87 5.69 -12.37 1.75
C SER A 87 5.14 -12.42 0.32
N ASP A 88 4.16 -11.59 -0.01
CA ASP A 88 3.59 -11.53 -1.36
C ASP A 88 4.57 -10.86 -2.33
N ILE A 89 5.29 -9.82 -1.88
CA ILE A 89 6.35 -9.17 -2.64
C ILE A 89 7.47 -10.16 -2.97
N SER A 90 7.91 -10.98 -2.00
CA SER A 90 8.92 -12.02 -2.25
C SER A 90 8.49 -12.98 -3.35
N LYS A 91 7.26 -13.51 -3.27
CA LYS A 91 6.72 -14.44 -4.27
C LYS A 91 6.63 -13.83 -5.67
N VAL A 92 6.20 -12.56 -5.75
CA VAL A 92 6.15 -11.84 -7.04
C VAL A 92 7.55 -11.67 -7.60
N ASN A 93 8.52 -11.28 -6.78
CA ASN A 93 9.91 -11.11 -7.19
C ASN A 93 10.54 -12.43 -7.66
N GLU A 94 10.29 -13.54 -6.94
CA GLU A 94 10.72 -14.89 -7.35
C GLU A 94 10.14 -15.25 -8.72
N THR A 95 8.86 -14.98 -8.94
CA THR A 95 8.19 -15.23 -10.23
C THR A 95 8.83 -14.42 -11.36
N VAL A 96 9.16 -13.15 -11.12
CA VAL A 96 9.86 -12.30 -12.08
C VAL A 96 11.26 -12.84 -12.36
N ALA A 97 12.02 -13.19 -11.32
CA ALA A 97 13.37 -13.74 -11.45
C ALA A 97 13.38 -15.03 -12.29
N LEU A 98 12.44 -15.96 -12.04
CA LEU A 98 12.30 -17.19 -12.81
C LEU A 98 12.00 -16.91 -14.29
N ARG A 99 11.17 -15.90 -14.59
CA ARG A 99 10.87 -15.50 -15.98
C ARG A 99 12.09 -14.94 -16.69
N ILE A 100 12.88 -14.09 -16.02
CA ILE A 100 14.13 -13.55 -16.54
C ILE A 100 15.12 -14.68 -16.83
N GLN A 101 15.31 -15.60 -15.88
CA GLN A 101 16.21 -16.75 -16.06
C GLN A 101 15.77 -17.64 -17.22
N LYS A 102 14.47 -17.89 -17.38
CA LYS A 102 13.95 -18.67 -18.50
C LYS A 102 14.29 -18.02 -19.84
N GLN A 103 14.09 -16.71 -19.97
CA GLN A 103 14.42 -15.98 -21.20
C GLN A 103 15.92 -16.02 -21.52
N LEU A 104 16.78 -15.88 -20.52
CA LEU A 104 18.23 -15.93 -20.69
C LEU A 104 18.76 -17.31 -21.10
N ARG A 105 18.07 -18.41 -20.74
CA ARG A 105 18.45 -19.78 -21.14
C ARG A 105 17.99 -20.18 -22.53
N THR A 106 17.10 -19.40 -23.14
CA THR A 106 16.61 -19.59 -24.51
C THR A 106 17.48 -18.90 -25.58
N TYR A 107 18.52 -18.16 -25.14
CA TYR A 107 19.58 -17.62 -25.97
C TYR A 107 20.88 -18.38 -25.68
#